data_AF-A0A961I854-F1
#
_entry.id   AF-A0A961I854-F1
#
_cell.length_a   1.000
_cell.length_b   1.000
_cell.length_c   1.000
_cell.angle_alpha   90.00
_cell.angle_beta   90.00
_cell.angle_gamma   90.00
#
_symmetry.space_group_name_H-M   'P 1'
#
loop_
_entity.id
_entity.type
_entity.pdbx_description
1 polymer ?
#
loop_
_entity_poly.entity_id
_entity_poly.type
_entity_poly.pdbx_seq_one_letter_code
_entity_poly.pdbx_strand_id
1 'polypeptide(L)'
;MSILNQYFRRIAHLPPALLIVLIGLLYAFLIFGRSEKPFYSDPGLMYLQTVDVLQRGDFVFDYQGRDIDPEYRLLPFRRPFLEKVNNEYYIDFPPYWPLINAPLLWLMDTAGLFIWNLTAFVLTLIVIAGITRIFLNTNAAMNLAILLYSFGCAAPLYTLYFHEYTVALLPATLSFYLILRYVHS
;
A
#
# COMPACT_ATOMS: atom_id res chain seq x y z
N MET A 1 -31.91 18.52 -15.66
CA MET A 1 -31.15 17.25 -15.76
C MET A 1 -30.40 17.08 -14.45
N SER A 2 -30.73 16.06 -13.64
CA SER A 2 -30.27 15.98 -12.24
C SER A 2 -28.75 15.78 -12.14
N ILE A 3 -28.14 16.34 -11.09
CA ILE A 3 -26.72 16.17 -10.75
C ILE A 3 -26.32 14.69 -10.72
N LEU A 4 -27.22 13.82 -10.22
CA LEU A 4 -27.10 12.36 -10.25
C LEU A 4 -26.85 11.79 -11.65
N ASN A 5 -27.54 12.29 -12.68
CA ASN A 5 -27.37 11.82 -14.05
C ASN A 5 -25.99 12.19 -14.65
N GLN A 6 -25.37 13.27 -14.16
CA GLN A 6 -24.04 13.68 -14.61
C GLN A 6 -22.93 12.82 -13.98
N TYR A 7 -23.10 12.43 -12.70
CA TYR A 7 -22.20 11.47 -12.04
C TYR A 7 -22.33 10.06 -12.63
N PHE A 8 -23.55 9.58 -12.90
CA PHE A 8 -23.77 8.29 -13.56
C PHE A 8 -23.09 8.20 -14.94
N ARG A 9 -23.14 9.27 -15.74
CA ARG A 9 -22.41 9.34 -17.01
C ARG A 9 -20.89 9.31 -16.83
N ARG A 10 -20.34 9.97 -15.79
CA ARG A 10 -18.91 9.91 -15.49
C ARG A 10 -18.43 8.52 -15.04
N ILE A 11 -19.26 7.81 -14.27
CA ILE A 11 -18.98 6.41 -13.88
C ILE A 11 -19.05 5.47 -15.08
N ALA A 12 -19.96 5.71 -16.03
CA ALA A 12 -20.06 4.92 -17.27
C ALA A 12 -18.83 5.02 -18.19
N HIS A 13 -17.89 5.94 -17.93
CA HIS A 13 -16.62 6.06 -18.65
C HIS A 13 -15.45 5.38 -17.93
N LEU A 14 -15.67 4.75 -16.78
CA LEU A 14 -14.65 3.91 -16.16
C LEU A 14 -14.46 2.63 -16.98
N PRO A 15 -13.22 2.20 -17.26
CA PRO A 15 -12.98 0.98 -18.00
C PRO A 15 -13.59 -0.22 -17.25
N PRO A 16 -14.40 -1.08 -17.89
CA PRO A 16 -14.95 -2.28 -17.24
C PRO A 16 -13.89 -3.17 -16.57
N ALA A 17 -12.66 -3.20 -17.10
CA ALA A 17 -11.55 -3.89 -16.49
C ALA A 17 -11.25 -3.41 -15.06
N LEU A 18 -11.39 -2.10 -14.78
CA LEU A 18 -11.20 -1.56 -13.44
C LEU A 18 -12.21 -2.18 -12.46
N LEU A 19 -13.48 -2.31 -12.87
CA LEU A 19 -14.51 -2.91 -12.03
C LEU A 19 -14.21 -4.38 -11.73
N ILE A 20 -13.78 -5.14 -12.74
CA ILE A 20 -13.39 -6.55 -12.57
C ILE A 20 -12.25 -6.68 -11.55
N VAL A 21 -11.22 -5.84 -11.68
CA VAL A 21 -10.08 -5.85 -10.77
C VAL A 21 -10.49 -5.43 -9.36
N LEU A 22 -11.35 -4.40 -9.21
CA LEU A 22 -11.88 -3.97 -7.91
C LEU A 22 -12.66 -5.08 -7.21
N ILE A 23 -13.52 -5.80 -7.95
CA ILE A 23 -14.27 -6.93 -7.39
C ILE A 23 -13.30 -8.05 -6.96
N GLY A 24 -12.29 -8.36 -7.79
CA GLY A 24 -11.28 -9.35 -7.46
C GLY A 24 -10.46 -8.99 -6.21
N LEU A 25 -10.04 -7.73 -6.08
CA LEU A 25 -9.31 -7.23 -4.91
C LEU A 25 -10.18 -7.23 -3.65
N LEU A 26 -11.43 -6.82 -3.76
CA LEU A 26 -12.36 -6.87 -2.64
C LEU A 26 -12.59 -8.31 -2.18
N TYR A 27 -12.80 -9.23 -3.12
CA TYR A 27 -12.93 -10.65 -2.81
C TYR A 27 -11.68 -11.21 -2.12
N ALA A 28 -10.49 -10.90 -2.64
CA ALA A 28 -9.22 -11.30 -2.03
C ALA A 28 -9.05 -10.69 -0.63
N PHE A 29 -9.38 -9.41 -0.44
CA PHE A 29 -9.35 -8.75 0.85
C PHE A 29 -10.30 -9.39 1.87
N LEU A 30 -11.50 -9.76 1.46
CA LEU A 30 -12.47 -10.41 2.35
C LEU A 30 -12.01 -11.81 2.78
N ILE A 31 -11.27 -12.53 1.94
CA ILE A 31 -10.75 -13.88 2.24
C ILE A 31 -9.45 -13.80 3.04
N PHE A 32 -8.50 -12.99 2.59
CA PHE A 32 -7.12 -12.99 3.09
C PHE A 32 -6.79 -11.83 4.02
N GLY A 33 -7.61 -10.76 4.03
CA GLY A 33 -7.38 -9.57 4.85
C GLY A 33 -7.50 -9.82 6.35
N ARG A 34 -8.11 -10.94 6.77
CA ARG A 34 -8.17 -11.37 8.18
C ARG A 34 -7.10 -12.40 8.56
N SER A 35 -6.05 -12.52 7.76
CA SER A 35 -4.94 -13.43 8.04
C SER A 35 -4.23 -13.09 9.36
N GLU A 36 -3.48 -14.06 9.85
CA GLU A 36 -2.61 -13.90 11.02
C GLU A 36 -1.65 -12.71 10.84
N LYS A 37 -1.30 -12.08 11.96
CA LYS A 37 -0.38 -10.94 12.01
C LYS A 37 0.89 -11.24 11.18
N PRO A 38 1.34 -10.30 10.33
CA PRO A 38 2.56 -10.50 9.56
C PRO A 38 3.73 -10.51 10.54
N PHE A 39 4.29 -11.69 10.83
CA PHE A 39 5.37 -11.86 11.80
C PHE A 39 6.71 -12.31 11.18
N TYR A 40 6.83 -12.29 9.85
CA TYR A 40 8.04 -12.73 9.16
C TYR A 40 8.65 -11.61 8.31
N SER A 41 9.99 -11.60 8.25
CA SER A 41 10.80 -10.65 7.46
C SER A 41 10.43 -9.18 7.70
N ASP A 42 10.58 -8.36 6.67
CA ASP A 42 10.38 -6.92 6.61
C ASP A 42 8.95 -6.53 7.03
N PRO A 43 7.86 -7.19 6.57
CA PRO A 43 6.51 -6.91 7.05
C PRO A 43 6.36 -7.05 8.56
N GLY A 44 7.06 -8.01 9.17
CA GLY A 44 7.04 -8.21 10.62
C GLY A 44 7.62 -7.02 11.37
N LEU A 45 8.77 -6.52 10.91
CA LEU A 45 9.39 -5.34 11.50
C LEU A 45 8.55 -4.08 11.26
N MET A 46 8.03 -3.88 10.06
CA MET A 46 7.13 -2.76 9.76
C MET A 46 5.85 -2.81 10.62
N TYR A 47 5.35 -4.03 10.90
CA TYR A 47 4.18 -4.23 11.75
C TYR A 47 4.48 -3.89 13.19
N LEU A 48 5.61 -4.37 13.73
CA LEU A 48 6.08 -4.02 15.07
C LEU A 48 6.26 -2.51 15.21
N GLN A 49 6.90 -1.86 14.24
CA GLN A 49 7.05 -0.40 14.21
C GLN A 49 5.69 0.32 14.23
N THR A 50 4.68 -0.22 13.53
CA THR A 50 3.31 0.32 13.52
C THR A 50 2.62 0.14 14.87
N VAL A 51 2.82 -1.01 15.52
CA VAL A 51 2.29 -1.31 16.85
C VAL A 51 2.92 -0.40 17.90
N ASP A 52 4.23 -0.20 17.86
CA ASP A 52 4.96 0.67 18.79
C ASP A 52 4.44 2.11 18.70
N VAL A 53 4.30 2.65 17.48
CA VAL A 53 3.70 3.97 17.23
C VAL A 53 2.26 4.04 17.75
N LEU A 54 1.45 3.02 17.51
CA LEU A 54 0.05 3.02 17.94
C LEU A 54 -0.09 2.96 19.47
N GLN A 55 0.75 2.19 20.16
CA GLN A 55 0.64 1.97 21.59
C GLN A 55 1.32 3.06 22.43
N ARG A 56 2.43 3.61 21.94
CA ARG A 56 3.30 4.52 22.71
C ARG A 56 3.30 5.95 22.18
N GLY A 57 3.01 6.12 20.89
CA GLY A 57 3.14 7.41 20.21
C GLY A 57 4.58 7.78 19.84
N ASP A 58 5.52 6.81 19.89
CA ASP A 58 6.91 6.97 19.49
C ASP A 58 7.38 5.81 18.58
N PHE A 59 8.63 5.87 18.12
CA PHE A 59 9.23 4.88 17.22
C PHE A 59 10.19 3.91 17.94
N VAL A 60 10.18 3.91 19.28
CA VAL A 60 11.12 3.11 20.07
C VAL A 60 10.70 1.65 20.00
N PHE A 61 11.58 0.81 19.49
CA PHE A 61 11.32 -0.61 19.33
C PHE A 61 11.15 -1.31 20.68
N ASP A 62 10.00 -1.93 20.90
CA ASP A 62 9.73 -2.69 22.11
C ASP A 62 10.17 -4.15 22.04
N TYR A 63 11.44 -4.40 22.38
CA TYR A 63 11.95 -5.75 22.46
C TYR A 63 11.35 -6.52 23.64
N GLN A 64 10.37 -7.39 23.35
CA GLN A 64 9.70 -8.26 24.34
C GLN A 64 10.67 -9.22 25.07
N GLY A 65 11.84 -9.50 24.50
CA GLY A 65 12.87 -10.37 25.10
C GLY A 65 13.80 -9.66 26.09
N ARG A 66 13.57 -8.38 26.41
CA ARG A 66 14.48 -7.57 27.24
C ARG A 66 14.80 -8.18 28.60
N ASP A 67 13.85 -8.89 29.22
CA ASP A 67 14.05 -9.50 30.54
C ASP A 67 15.08 -10.63 30.53
N ILE A 68 15.17 -11.38 29.42
CA ILE A 68 16.09 -12.51 29.25
C ILE A 68 17.35 -12.13 28.47
N ASP A 69 17.32 -11.01 27.75
CA ASP A 69 18.40 -10.50 26.92
C ASP A 69 18.51 -8.96 27.03
N PRO A 70 18.91 -8.44 28.22
CA PRO A 70 18.94 -7.00 28.48
C PRO A 70 19.99 -6.27 27.64
N GLU A 71 20.97 -7.00 27.12
CA GLU A 71 22.02 -6.47 26.24
C GLU A 71 21.69 -6.62 24.75
N TYR A 72 20.51 -7.16 24.40
CA TYR A 72 20.06 -7.35 23.01
C TYR A 72 21.02 -8.22 22.17
N ARG A 73 21.69 -9.20 22.80
CA ARG A 73 22.64 -10.12 22.15
C ARG A 73 21.92 -11.16 21.29
N LEU A 74 20.72 -11.55 21.68
CA LEU A 74 19.87 -12.53 21.00
C LEU A 74 18.92 -11.88 20.00
N LEU A 75 18.86 -10.54 19.95
CA LEU A 75 18.09 -9.81 18.94
C LEU A 75 18.64 -10.18 17.54
N PRO A 76 17.83 -10.85 16.68
CA PRO A 76 18.33 -11.39 15.41
C PRO A 76 18.50 -10.31 14.34
N PHE A 77 17.92 -9.13 14.56
CA PHE A 77 17.94 -8.01 13.63
C PHE A 77 19.01 -7.00 14.02
N ARG A 78 19.77 -6.54 13.04
CA ARG A 78 20.76 -5.46 13.14
C ARG A 78 20.61 -4.54 11.93
N ARG A 79 21.53 -3.58 11.77
CA ARG A 79 21.63 -2.79 10.53
C ARG A 79 21.56 -3.72 9.30
N PRO A 80 20.78 -3.36 8.25
CA PRO A 80 20.14 -2.06 8.05
C PRO A 80 18.74 -1.92 8.68
N PHE A 81 18.20 -2.90 9.39
CA PHE A 81 16.79 -2.89 9.82
C PHE A 81 16.55 -2.30 11.20
N LEU A 82 17.57 -2.31 12.05
CA LEU A 82 17.51 -1.84 13.43
C LEU A 82 18.77 -1.03 13.76
N GLU A 83 18.56 0.14 14.33
CA GLU A 83 19.62 1.06 14.72
C GLU A 83 19.50 1.45 16.20
N LYS A 84 20.65 1.59 16.87
CA LYS A 84 20.72 2.00 18.27
C LYS A 84 21.05 3.49 18.37
N VAL A 85 20.17 4.27 19.00
CA VAL A 85 20.35 5.72 19.25
C VAL A 85 20.09 5.99 20.74
N ASN A 86 21.02 6.65 21.43
CA ASN A 86 20.88 7.01 22.86
C ASN A 86 20.45 5.84 23.78
N ASN A 87 20.95 4.64 23.51
CA ASN A 87 20.64 3.39 24.22
C ASN A 87 19.27 2.75 23.94
N GLU A 88 18.51 3.31 23.00
CA GLU A 88 17.26 2.75 22.50
C GLU A 88 17.43 2.20 21.09
N TYR A 89 16.58 1.25 20.71
CA TYR A 89 16.56 0.67 19.37
C TYR A 89 15.39 1.22 18.57
N TYR A 90 15.63 1.44 17.28
CA TYR A 90 14.66 1.98 16.34
C TYR A 90 14.66 1.09 15.10
N ILE A 91 13.47 0.78 14.60
CA ILE A 91 13.31 0.09 13.32
C ILE A 91 13.51 1.11 12.19
N ASP A 92 14.43 0.82 11.27
CA ASP A 92 14.87 1.75 10.21
C ASP A 92 14.04 1.57 8.91
N PHE A 93 12.71 1.58 9.06
CA PHE A 93 11.77 1.71 7.94
C PHE A 93 11.22 3.14 7.87
N PRO A 94 10.82 3.62 6.68
CA PRO A 94 10.37 5.00 6.50
C PRO A 94 9.23 5.39 7.47
N PRO A 95 9.34 6.52 8.20
CA PRO A 95 8.44 6.85 9.29
C PRO A 95 7.01 7.15 8.85
N TYR A 96 6.79 7.51 7.58
CA TYR A 96 5.44 7.72 7.05
C TYR A 96 4.61 6.42 7.08
N TRP A 97 5.26 5.26 6.99
CA TRP A 97 4.59 3.98 6.90
C TRP A 97 3.78 3.63 8.16
N PRO A 98 4.38 3.58 9.37
CA PRO A 98 3.62 3.31 10.58
C PRO A 98 2.63 4.42 10.90
N LEU A 99 2.91 5.69 10.56
CA LEU A 99 1.99 6.80 10.82
C LEU A 99 0.68 6.68 10.01
N ILE A 100 0.75 6.21 8.76
CA ILE A 100 -0.45 6.00 7.93
C ILE A 100 -1.20 4.73 8.39
N ASN A 101 -0.46 3.67 8.74
CA ASN A 101 -1.07 2.37 9.03
C ASN A 101 -1.57 2.24 10.48
N ALA A 102 -1.00 2.94 11.46
CA ALA A 102 -1.43 2.90 12.86
C ALA A 102 -2.94 3.17 13.07
N PRO A 103 -3.53 4.25 12.51
CA PRO A 103 -4.97 4.47 12.66
C PRO A 103 -5.81 3.39 11.96
N LEU A 104 -5.34 2.84 10.84
CA LEU A 104 -6.04 1.75 10.13
C LEU A 104 -6.00 0.45 10.93
N LEU A 105 -4.85 0.14 11.52
CA LEU A 105 -4.65 -0.97 12.45
C LEU A 105 -5.57 -0.84 13.66
N TRP A 106 -5.69 0.36 14.22
CA TRP A 106 -6.61 0.61 15.34
C TRP A 106 -8.09 0.42 14.97
N LEU A 107 -8.49 0.88 13.78
CA LEU A 107 -9.90 0.81 13.31
C LEU A 107 -10.35 -0.59 12.92
N MET A 108 -9.46 -1.39 12.30
CA MET A 108 -9.84 -2.63 11.61
C MET A 108 -8.89 -3.81 11.89
N ASP A 109 -8.03 -3.70 12.90
CA ASP A 109 -6.99 -4.67 13.22
C ASP A 109 -6.09 -4.96 12.00
N THR A 110 -5.54 -6.17 11.87
CA THR A 110 -4.66 -6.57 10.76
C THR A 110 -5.26 -6.33 9.38
N ALA A 111 -6.59 -6.35 9.24
CA ALA A 111 -7.25 -6.04 7.97
C ALA A 111 -7.03 -4.57 7.56
N GLY A 112 -6.92 -3.66 8.54
CA GLY A 112 -6.65 -2.25 8.29
C GLY A 112 -5.33 -2.00 7.56
N LEU A 113 -4.33 -2.84 7.82
CA LEU A 113 -2.97 -2.71 7.28
C LEU A 113 -2.90 -2.80 5.75
N PHE A 114 -3.89 -3.42 5.10
CA PHE A 114 -3.92 -3.58 3.64
C PHE A 114 -4.74 -2.50 2.93
N ILE A 115 -5.53 -1.71 3.65
CA ILE A 115 -6.42 -0.70 3.05
C ILE A 115 -5.62 0.33 2.27
N TRP A 116 -4.50 0.78 2.84
CA TRP A 116 -3.65 1.77 2.19
C TRP A 116 -3.01 1.22 0.91
N ASN A 117 -2.51 -0.01 0.94
CA ASN A 117 -1.97 -0.68 -0.25
C ASN A 117 -3.04 -0.86 -1.34
N LEU A 118 -4.22 -1.34 -0.98
CA LEU A 118 -5.35 -1.49 -1.91
C LEU A 118 -5.74 -0.16 -2.54
N THR A 119 -5.84 0.89 -1.71
CA THR A 119 -6.17 2.24 -2.19
C THR A 119 -5.10 2.74 -3.16
N ALA A 120 -3.82 2.60 -2.81
CA ALA A 120 -2.72 3.02 -3.67
C ALA A 120 -2.70 2.26 -5.01
N PHE A 121 -2.96 0.95 -5.01
CA PHE A 121 -3.04 0.15 -6.23
C PHE A 121 -4.19 0.60 -7.13
N VAL A 122 -5.39 0.79 -6.57
CA VAL A 122 -6.56 1.27 -7.33
C VAL A 122 -6.31 2.63 -7.95
N LEU A 123 -5.74 3.57 -7.18
CA LEU A 123 -5.36 4.88 -7.70
C LEU A 123 -4.32 4.76 -8.81
N THR A 124 -3.36 3.84 -8.68
CA THR A 124 -2.36 3.56 -9.72
C THR A 124 -3.03 3.08 -11.01
N LEU A 125 -4.01 2.18 -10.94
CA LEU A 125 -4.78 1.74 -12.12
C LEU A 125 -5.52 2.89 -12.82
N ILE A 126 -6.10 3.80 -12.03
CA ILE A 126 -6.77 5.00 -12.56
C ILE A 126 -5.75 5.88 -13.30
N VAL A 127 -4.56 6.06 -12.74
CA VAL A 127 -3.48 6.84 -13.38
C VAL A 127 -3.00 6.16 -14.65
N ILE A 128 -2.83 4.83 -14.66
CA ILE A 128 -2.47 4.05 -15.86
C ILE A 128 -3.51 4.21 -16.97
N ALA A 129 -4.80 4.18 -16.63
CA ALA A 129 -5.86 4.46 -17.61
C ALA A 129 -5.75 5.90 -18.14
N GLY A 130 -5.43 6.86 -17.28
CA GLY A 130 -5.16 8.25 -17.66
C GLY A 130 -3.98 8.38 -18.63
N ILE A 131 -2.84 7.74 -18.35
CA ILE A 131 -1.67 7.69 -19.23
C ILE A 131 -2.06 7.08 -20.59
N THR A 132 -2.74 5.94 -20.57
CA THR A 132 -3.16 5.24 -21.79
C THR A 132 -4.09 6.10 -22.65
N ARG A 133 -4.96 6.91 -22.01
CA ARG A 133 -5.85 7.83 -22.70
C ARG A 133 -5.10 8.94 -23.44
N ILE A 134 -3.95 9.42 -22.92
CA ILE A 134 -3.13 10.44 -23.60
C ILE A 134 -2.66 9.94 -24.97
N PHE A 135 -2.27 8.67 -25.08
CA PHE A 135 -1.67 8.14 -26.31
C PHE A 135 -2.68 7.49 -27.26
N LEU A 136 -3.60 6.67 -26.73
CA LEU A 136 -4.43 5.77 -27.56
C LEU A 136 -5.91 6.16 -27.54
N ASN A 137 -6.33 7.00 -26.59
CA ASN A 137 -7.70 7.54 -26.44
C ASN A 137 -8.86 6.55 -26.73
N THR A 138 -8.70 5.26 -26.39
CA THR A 138 -9.73 4.23 -26.60
C THR A 138 -9.96 3.40 -25.35
N ASN A 139 -11.21 2.99 -25.13
CA ASN A 139 -11.58 2.15 -23.99
C ASN A 139 -10.93 0.78 -24.03
N ALA A 140 -10.74 0.20 -25.24
CA ALA A 140 -10.06 -1.08 -25.40
C ALA A 140 -8.61 -1.03 -24.92
N ALA A 141 -7.87 0.02 -25.28
CA ALA A 141 -6.50 0.21 -24.82
C ALA A 141 -6.42 0.39 -23.31
N MET A 142 -7.29 1.21 -22.71
CA MET A 142 -7.33 1.40 -21.25
C MET A 142 -7.65 0.09 -20.51
N ASN A 143 -8.62 -0.70 -21.00
CA ASN A 143 -8.94 -2.00 -20.44
C ASN A 143 -7.74 -2.95 -20.52
N LEU A 144 -7.10 -3.04 -21.69
CA LEU A 144 -5.93 -3.89 -21.88
C LEU A 144 -4.78 -3.48 -20.95
N ALA A 145 -4.50 -2.19 -20.82
CA ALA A 145 -3.45 -1.68 -19.92
C ALA A 145 -3.73 -2.05 -18.45
N ILE A 146 -4.98 -1.87 -17.98
CA ILE A 146 -5.39 -2.27 -16.63
C ILE A 146 -5.21 -3.78 -16.42
N LEU A 147 -5.65 -4.61 -17.37
CA LEU A 147 -5.53 -6.07 -17.26
C LEU A 147 -4.07 -6.51 -17.28
N LEU A 148 -3.24 -5.95 -18.18
CA LEU A 148 -1.82 -6.27 -18.24
C LEU A 148 -1.08 -5.84 -16.98
N TYR A 149 -1.43 -4.69 -16.39
CA TYR A 149 -0.84 -4.30 -15.10
C TYR A 149 -1.35 -5.16 -13.94
N SER A 150 -2.62 -5.57 -13.97
CA SER A 150 -3.23 -6.33 -12.88
C SER A 150 -2.92 -7.83 -12.93
N PHE A 151 -2.51 -8.37 -14.07
CA PHE A 151 -2.27 -9.81 -14.22
C PHE A 151 -0.92 -10.15 -14.88
N GLY A 152 -0.31 -9.18 -15.56
CA GLY A 152 0.99 -9.34 -16.22
C GLY A 152 2.19 -8.88 -15.39
N CYS A 153 1.98 -8.35 -14.18
CA CYS A 153 3.07 -8.02 -13.26
C CYS A 153 2.72 -8.40 -11.81
N ALA A 154 3.72 -8.33 -10.92
CA ALA A 154 3.59 -8.72 -9.52
C ALA A 154 2.89 -7.66 -8.63
N ALA A 155 2.51 -6.50 -9.16
CA ALA A 155 1.95 -5.39 -8.37
C ALA A 155 0.71 -5.78 -7.50
N PRO A 156 -0.26 -6.57 -7.98
CA PRO A 156 -1.37 -7.01 -7.13
C PRO A 156 -0.94 -7.95 -6.00
N LEU A 157 0.09 -8.77 -6.20
CA LEU A 157 0.62 -9.63 -5.12
C LEU A 157 1.20 -8.77 -4.00
N TYR A 158 1.96 -7.72 -4.35
CA TYR A 158 2.50 -6.75 -3.39
C TYR A 158 1.43 -5.84 -2.77
N THR A 159 0.22 -5.81 -3.32
CA THR A 159 -0.91 -5.10 -2.71
C THR A 159 -1.47 -5.86 -1.51
N LEU A 160 -1.39 -7.20 -1.54
CA LEU A 160 -1.78 -8.09 -0.46
C LEU A 160 -0.61 -8.42 0.49
N TYR A 161 0.57 -7.85 0.23
CA TYR A 161 1.75 -7.96 1.07
C TYR A 161 1.90 -6.67 1.89
N PHE A 162 2.12 -6.76 3.20
CA PHE A 162 2.25 -5.58 4.05
C PHE A 162 3.63 -4.94 3.88
N HIS A 163 3.75 -4.08 2.87
CA HIS A 163 4.99 -3.41 2.47
C HIS A 163 4.68 -2.14 1.65
N GLU A 164 5.60 -1.17 1.66
CA GLU A 164 5.44 0.14 1.02
C GLU A 164 5.54 0.17 -0.51
N TYR A 165 5.93 -0.92 -1.17
CA TYR A 165 6.16 -0.92 -2.62
C TYR A 165 4.95 -0.43 -3.42
N THR A 166 3.76 -0.96 -3.13
CA THR A 166 2.52 -0.58 -3.82
C THR A 166 2.19 0.90 -3.62
N VAL A 167 2.48 1.41 -2.42
CA VAL A 167 2.26 2.81 -2.06
C VAL A 167 3.27 3.72 -2.73
N ALA A 168 4.53 3.29 -2.88
CA ALA A 168 5.57 4.02 -3.59
C ALA A 168 5.34 4.08 -5.10
N LEU A 169 4.68 3.06 -5.68
CA LEU A 169 4.34 3.04 -7.11
C LEU A 169 3.32 4.13 -7.50
N LEU A 170 2.39 4.49 -6.60
CA LEU A 170 1.39 5.52 -6.86
C LEU A 170 2.02 6.89 -7.20
N PRO A 171 2.84 7.52 -6.33
CA PRO A 171 3.44 8.81 -6.62
C PRO A 171 4.36 8.75 -7.83
N ALA A 172 5.12 7.66 -8.01
CA ALA A 172 5.97 7.50 -9.20
C ALA A 172 5.14 7.51 -10.51
N THR A 173 4.05 6.75 -10.54
CA THR A 173 3.14 6.68 -11.70
C THR A 173 2.41 7.99 -11.91
N LEU A 174 1.96 8.65 -10.83
CA LEU A 174 1.29 9.94 -10.88
C LEU A 174 2.22 11.05 -11.38
N SER A 175 3.46 11.11 -10.90
CA SER A 175 4.47 12.04 -11.39
C SER A 175 4.70 11.87 -12.89
N PHE A 176 4.83 10.63 -13.36
CA PHE A 176 4.96 10.35 -14.78
C PHE A 176 3.74 10.82 -15.59
N TYR A 177 2.53 10.53 -15.10
CA TYR A 177 1.30 11.02 -15.72
C TYR A 177 1.24 12.55 -15.81
N LEU A 178 1.59 13.26 -14.74
CA LEU A 178 1.58 14.73 -14.73
C LEU A 178 2.59 15.32 -15.71
N ILE A 179 3.79 14.74 -15.81
CA ILE A 179 4.79 15.12 -16.82
C ILE A 179 4.24 14.92 -18.23
N LEU A 180 3.65 13.75 -18.52
CA LEU A 180 3.05 13.49 -19.82
C LEU A 180 1.91 14.46 -20.14
N ARG A 181 1.05 14.77 -19.17
CA ARG A 181 -0.01 15.75 -19.34
C ARG A 181 0.57 17.13 -19.65
N TYR A 182 1.62 17.55 -18.98
CA TYR A 182 2.28 18.83 -19.26
C TYR A 182 2.87 18.88 -20.68
N VAL A 183 3.54 17.81 -21.13
CA VAL A 183 4.17 17.74 -22.46
C VAL A 183 3.13 17.66 -23.60
N HIS A 184 1.97 17.06 -23.35
CA HIS A 184 0.89 16.89 -24.35
C HIS A 184 -0.27 17.89 -24.21
N SER A 185 -0.14 18.91 -23.35
CA SER A 185 -1.11 20.03 -23.25
C SER A 185 -0.73 21.15 -24.21
#